data_AF-A0A836AAG1-F1
#
_entry.id   AF-A0A836AAG1-F1
#
_cell.length_a   1.000
_cell.length_b   1.000
_cell.length_c   1.000
_cell.angle_alpha   90.00
_cell.angle_beta   90.00
_cell.angle_gamma   90.00
#
_symmetry.space_group_name_H-M   'P 1'
#
loop_
_entity.id
_entity.type
_entity.pdbx_description
1 polymer ?
#
loop_
_entity_poly.entity_id
_entity_poly.type
_entity_poly.pdbx_seq_one_letter_code
_entity_poly.pdbx_strand_id
1 'polypeptide(L)'
;MSPESADVNGNANEIWEVERLLLNLKQNIKYTFVGDGAGFDVFQSCSLLVLITTGQDKVSKLEGGVGVIRVDKEKYNFSYILDSTERRLCPTDTSIMNIFDRKINFDALFKFSHITPSTQQHLKKVYASFALCMFVAAAGAYVHVVTHFIQAGLLSALGSLGLMIWLMATPHSHETEQKRLGLLAGFAFLTGVGLGPALDLCIAINPSILPTAFMGTAMIFTCFTLSALYARRRSYLFLGGILMSAMSLMLLSSLGNLFFGSVWLFQANLYMGLVVMCGFVLFDTQLIIEKAENGDKDYIWHCVDLFLDFVTLFRKLMMILAMNEKDKKKKK
;
A
#
# COMPACT_ATOMS: atom_id res chain seq x y z
N MET A 1 28.74 0.61 51.56
CA MET A 1 27.44 -0.01 51.94
C MET A 1 26.51 1.18 52.14
N SER A 2 25.74 1.62 51.15
CA SER A 2 24.70 0.90 50.39
C SER A 2 24.45 1.62 49.05
N PRO A 3 24.03 0.97 47.96
CA PRO A 3 23.57 1.66 46.76
C PRO A 3 22.05 1.90 46.76
N GLU A 4 21.70 2.98 46.10
CA GLU A 4 20.40 3.63 45.90
C GLU A 4 19.37 2.76 45.16
N SER A 5 18.11 2.82 45.59
CA SER A 5 16.97 2.11 45.00
C SER A 5 16.49 2.75 43.69
N ALA A 6 16.36 1.91 42.66
CA ALA A 6 15.83 2.25 41.33
C ALA A 6 14.33 2.57 41.35
N ASP A 7 13.95 3.64 40.64
CA ASP A 7 12.57 4.02 40.36
C ASP A 7 12.10 3.33 39.07
N VAL A 8 11.34 2.23 39.20
CA VAL A 8 10.86 1.37 38.08
C VAL A 8 9.35 1.56 37.81
N ASN A 9 8.70 2.53 38.45
CA ASN A 9 7.23 2.67 38.38
C ASN A 9 6.68 3.49 37.18
N GLY A 10 7.54 4.04 36.31
CA GLY A 10 7.09 4.82 35.15
C GLY A 10 6.63 4.02 33.93
N ASN A 11 7.12 2.78 33.76
CA ASN A 11 6.99 2.04 32.50
C ASN A 11 5.83 1.02 32.49
N ALA A 12 5.29 0.66 33.66
CA ALA A 12 4.22 -0.34 33.77
C ALA A 12 2.85 0.22 33.36
N ASN A 13 2.60 1.52 33.58
CA ASN A 13 1.32 2.15 33.23
C ASN A 13 1.13 2.36 31.72
N GLU A 14 2.20 2.60 30.95
CA GLU A 14 2.10 2.78 29.49
C GLU A 14 1.91 1.45 28.74
N ILE A 15 2.48 0.36 29.26
CA ILE A 15 2.29 -1.00 28.70
C ILE A 15 0.84 -1.46 28.88
N TRP A 16 0.25 -1.17 30.04
CA TRP A 16 -1.15 -1.50 30.34
C TRP A 16 -2.17 -0.74 29.46
N GLU A 17 -1.90 0.51 29.08
CA GLU A 17 -2.79 1.29 28.21
C GLU A 17 -2.77 0.78 26.75
N VAL A 18 -1.59 0.40 26.23
CA VAL A 18 -1.47 -0.19 24.89
C VAL A 18 -2.11 -1.57 24.82
N GLU A 19 -1.93 -2.38 25.86
CA GLU A 19 -2.56 -3.71 25.95
C GLU A 19 -4.08 -3.61 26.09
N ARG A 20 -4.59 -2.61 26.83
CA ARG A 20 -6.03 -2.31 26.95
C ARG A 20 -6.63 -1.79 25.63
N LEU A 21 -5.90 -0.98 24.86
CA LEU A 21 -6.32 -0.53 23.52
C LEU A 21 -6.35 -1.68 22.50
N LEU A 22 -5.34 -2.57 22.54
CA LEU A 22 -5.29 -3.76 21.69
C LEU A 22 -6.40 -4.76 22.05
N LEU A 23 -6.71 -4.93 23.34
CA LEU A 23 -7.82 -5.78 23.80
C LEU A 23 -9.19 -5.19 23.44
N ASN A 24 -9.38 -3.86 23.53
CA ASN A 24 -10.62 -3.19 23.10
C ASN A 24 -10.83 -3.25 21.57
N LEU A 25 -9.75 -3.18 20.77
CA LEU A 25 -9.80 -3.42 19.32
C LEU A 25 -10.16 -4.90 19.02
N LYS A 26 -9.63 -5.85 19.79
CA LYS A 26 -9.95 -7.28 19.65
C LYS A 26 -11.40 -7.62 20.03
N GLN A 27 -11.97 -6.93 21.02
CA GLN A 27 -13.36 -7.14 21.45
C GLN A 27 -14.38 -6.50 20.48
N ASN A 28 -14.08 -5.34 19.88
CA ASN A 28 -15.00 -4.69 18.93
C ASN A 28 -15.00 -5.33 17.53
N ILE A 29 -13.95 -6.06 17.14
CA ILE A 29 -13.86 -6.76 15.83
C ILE A 29 -14.31 -8.23 15.94
N LYS A 30 -14.92 -8.64 17.07
CA LYS A 30 -15.48 -9.98 17.21
C LYS A 30 -16.85 -10.16 16.56
N TYR A 31 -17.42 -9.08 16.01
CA TYR A 31 -18.62 -9.11 15.19
C TYR A 31 -18.25 -8.76 13.75
N THR A 32 -18.48 -9.72 12.84
CA THR A 32 -18.24 -9.69 11.38
C THR A 32 -16.96 -10.39 10.96
N PHE A 33 -17.13 -11.41 10.10
CA PHE A 33 -16.14 -12.28 9.45
C PHE A 33 -15.95 -13.67 10.08
N VAL A 34 -17.01 -14.47 9.97
CA VAL A 34 -16.87 -15.90 9.66
C VAL A 34 -16.75 -15.98 8.13
N GLY A 35 -15.57 -16.29 7.60
CA GLY A 35 -15.34 -16.41 6.16
C GLY A 35 -13.93 -16.90 5.84
N ASP A 36 -13.83 -17.79 4.86
CA ASP A 36 -12.67 -18.60 4.47
C ASP A 36 -11.31 -17.89 4.40
N GLY A 37 -10.24 -18.69 4.50
CA GLY A 37 -8.83 -18.33 4.73
C GLY A 37 -8.21 -17.17 3.93
N ALA A 38 -8.85 -16.65 2.89
CA ALA A 38 -8.46 -15.39 2.24
C ALA A 38 -8.58 -14.17 3.17
N GLY A 39 -9.46 -14.20 4.17
CA GLY A 39 -9.59 -13.14 5.19
C GLY A 39 -8.38 -13.06 6.14
N PHE A 40 -7.66 -14.17 6.33
CA PHE A 40 -6.50 -14.25 7.22
C PHE A 40 -5.25 -13.58 6.62
N ASP A 41 -5.06 -13.68 5.30
CA ASP A 41 -3.94 -13.07 4.57
C ASP A 41 -4.05 -11.53 4.48
N VAL A 42 -5.28 -11.02 4.34
CA VAL A 42 -5.57 -9.58 4.42
C VAL A 42 -5.29 -9.05 5.84
N PHE A 43 -5.61 -9.83 6.88
CA PHE A 43 -5.36 -9.45 8.27
C PHE A 43 -3.85 -9.38 8.60
N GLN A 44 -3.05 -10.30 8.04
CA GLN A 44 -1.60 -10.30 8.23
C GLN A 44 -0.93 -9.12 7.50
N SER A 45 -1.44 -8.76 6.32
CA SER A 45 -0.99 -7.58 5.56
C SER A 45 -1.38 -6.26 6.24
N CYS A 46 -2.59 -6.18 6.82
CA CYS A 46 -3.05 -5.04 7.62
C CYS A 46 -2.26 -4.89 8.93
N SER A 47 -1.87 -5.99 9.57
CA SER A 47 -1.05 -5.96 10.79
C SER A 47 0.35 -5.40 10.52
N LEU A 48 0.94 -5.73 9.36
CA LEU A 48 2.19 -5.15 8.89
C LEU A 48 2.05 -3.65 8.57
N LEU A 49 0.90 -3.25 8.01
CA LEU A 49 0.56 -1.85 7.72
C LEU A 49 0.42 -0.99 9.00
N VAL A 50 -0.13 -1.55 10.08
CA VAL A 50 -0.23 -0.88 11.40
C VAL A 50 1.16 -0.71 12.03
N LEU A 51 2.07 -1.68 11.85
CA LEU A 51 3.47 -1.59 12.31
C LEU A 51 4.28 -0.54 11.53
N ILE A 52 4.05 -0.40 10.23
CA ILE A 52 4.75 0.58 9.39
C ILE A 52 4.24 2.02 9.65
N THR A 53 2.94 2.18 9.93
CA THR A 53 2.31 3.51 10.11
C THR A 53 2.48 4.09 11.52
N THR A 54 2.81 3.29 12.54
CA THR A 54 2.98 3.74 13.93
C THR A 54 4.38 4.28 14.28
N GLY A 55 5.28 4.38 13.30
CA GLY A 55 6.50 5.17 13.42
C GLY A 55 7.71 4.39 13.93
N GLN A 56 8.80 4.53 13.19
CA GLN A 56 10.15 3.99 13.47
C GLN A 56 10.74 4.44 14.82
N ASP A 57 10.13 5.41 15.52
CA ASP A 57 10.66 5.99 16.77
C ASP A 57 10.39 5.17 18.04
N LYS A 58 9.45 4.21 18.02
CA LYS A 58 9.19 3.36 19.21
C LYS A 58 9.91 2.00 19.18
N VAL A 59 10.41 1.58 18.02
CA VAL A 59 11.08 0.27 17.86
C VAL A 59 12.54 0.32 18.30
N SER A 60 13.15 1.50 18.35
CA SER A 60 14.54 1.72 18.75
C SER A 60 14.82 1.56 20.25
N LYS A 61 13.83 1.18 21.08
CA LYS A 61 13.99 1.04 22.54
C LYS A 61 13.76 -0.37 23.10
N LEU A 62 13.69 -1.38 22.26
CA LEU A 62 13.66 -2.79 22.68
C LEU A 62 15.07 -3.40 22.53
N GLU A 63 16.00 -2.97 23.38
CA GLU A 63 17.23 -3.72 23.59
C GLU A 63 16.93 -4.94 24.47
N GLY A 64 17.21 -6.14 23.95
CA GLY A 64 17.40 -7.35 24.74
C GLY A 64 16.16 -8.26 24.89
N GLY A 65 16.02 -9.22 23.97
CA GLY A 65 15.20 -10.42 24.19
C GLY A 65 14.36 -10.83 22.98
N VAL A 66 14.82 -11.82 22.22
CA VAL A 66 14.03 -12.43 21.13
C VAL A 66 13.13 -13.52 21.71
N GLY A 67 11.83 -13.26 21.80
CA GLY A 67 10.83 -14.29 22.10
C GLY A 67 10.34 -14.97 20.82
N VAL A 68 10.53 -16.27 20.69
CA VAL A 68 9.99 -17.06 19.56
C VAL A 68 8.59 -17.55 19.92
N ILE A 69 7.57 -17.06 19.20
CA ILE A 69 6.18 -17.51 19.36
C ILE A 69 5.98 -18.74 18.47
N ARG A 70 5.76 -19.91 19.08
CA ARG A 70 5.34 -21.13 18.38
C ARG A 70 3.82 -21.27 18.50
N VAL A 71 3.13 -21.32 17.36
CA VAL A 71 1.67 -21.52 17.31
C VAL A 71 1.41 -22.99 16.98
N ASP A 72 0.91 -23.74 17.97
CA ASP A 72 0.48 -25.13 17.78
C ASP A 72 -0.99 -25.16 17.31
N LYS A 73 -1.29 -25.95 16.28
CA LYS A 73 -2.53 -25.79 15.48
C LYS A 73 -3.78 -26.42 16.08
N GLU A 74 -3.72 -27.08 17.23
CA GLU A 74 -4.90 -27.80 17.76
C GLU A 74 -5.36 -27.40 19.18
N LYS A 75 -4.63 -26.55 19.91
CA LYS A 75 -5.13 -25.93 21.14
C LYS A 75 -4.56 -24.53 21.26
N TYR A 76 -5.42 -23.52 21.31
CA TYR A 76 -5.08 -22.10 21.51
C TYR A 76 -4.53 -21.80 22.92
N ASN A 77 -3.45 -22.49 23.32
CA ASN A 77 -2.70 -22.21 24.54
C ASN A 77 -1.37 -21.56 24.16
N PHE A 78 -1.22 -20.29 24.50
CA PHE A 78 0.06 -19.59 24.44
C PHE A 78 0.86 -19.97 25.69
N SER A 79 1.96 -20.72 25.52
CA SER A 79 2.89 -21.01 26.60
C SER A 79 4.16 -20.20 26.39
N TYR A 80 4.49 -19.35 27.36
CA TYR A 80 5.77 -18.66 27.42
C TYR A 80 6.78 -19.63 28.04
N ILE A 81 7.69 -20.18 27.23
CA ILE A 81 8.83 -20.93 27.75
C ILE A 81 9.91 -19.90 28.08
N LEU A 82 10.02 -19.53 29.36
CA LEU A 82 11.24 -18.94 29.89
C LEU A 82 12.20 -20.10 30.18
N ASP A 83 13.06 -20.43 29.23
CA ASP A 83 14.12 -21.40 29.48
C ASP A 83 15.22 -20.73 30.32
N SER A 84 15.20 -21.02 31.62
CA SER A 84 16.11 -20.48 32.64
C SER A 84 17.25 -21.46 32.99
N THR A 85 17.50 -22.49 32.19
CA THR A 85 18.45 -23.55 32.56
C THR A 85 19.19 -24.14 31.38
N GLU A 86 20.28 -23.49 30.95
CA GLU A 86 21.55 -24.19 30.76
C GLU A 86 22.73 -23.19 30.65
N ARG A 87 23.47 -23.04 31.76
CA ARG A 87 24.86 -22.57 31.72
C ARG A 87 25.72 -23.69 31.13
N ARG A 88 25.94 -23.71 29.82
CA ARG A 88 27.13 -24.30 29.20
C ARG A 88 27.59 -23.47 27.99
N LEU A 89 28.87 -23.10 28.03
CA LEU A 89 29.61 -22.45 26.96
C LEU A 89 29.48 -23.20 25.62
N CYS A 90 29.11 -22.49 24.54
CA CYS A 90 29.51 -22.75 23.14
C CYS A 90 29.15 -21.54 22.24
N PRO A 91 29.74 -21.42 21.04
CA PRO A 91 30.50 -20.25 20.61
C PRO A 91 29.66 -19.10 20.04
N THR A 92 30.29 -17.93 20.00
CA THR A 92 29.93 -16.67 19.31
C THR A 92 28.76 -16.81 18.34
N ASP A 93 27.67 -16.14 18.67
CA ASP A 93 26.38 -16.16 17.98
C ASP A 93 26.51 -15.71 16.50
N THR A 94 26.80 -16.68 15.64
CA THR A 94 26.92 -16.53 14.18
C THR A 94 25.56 -16.79 13.50
N SER A 95 24.47 -16.79 14.29
CA SER A 95 23.12 -17.20 13.86
C SER A 95 22.38 -16.07 13.15
N ILE A 96 22.56 -14.82 13.58
CA ILE A 96 21.90 -13.65 12.97
C ILE A 96 22.52 -13.27 11.62
N MET A 97 23.82 -13.52 11.43
CA MET A 97 24.48 -13.36 10.12
C MET A 97 24.08 -14.44 9.10
N ASN A 98 23.43 -15.54 9.53
CA ASN A 98 22.99 -16.63 8.65
C ASN A 98 21.53 -16.50 8.15
N ILE A 99 20.72 -15.58 8.68
CA ILE A 99 19.34 -15.36 8.17
C ILE A 99 19.37 -14.68 6.80
N PHE A 100 20.29 -13.73 6.61
CA PHE A 100 20.51 -13.06 5.33
C PHE A 100 21.40 -13.86 4.35
N ASP A 101 22.06 -14.93 4.82
CA ASP A 101 22.86 -15.85 3.98
C ASP A 101 22.04 -17.04 3.43
N ARG A 102 20.73 -17.06 3.71
CA ARG A 102 19.84 -17.99 3.02
C ARG A 102 19.72 -17.52 1.58
N LYS A 103 20.47 -18.14 0.66
CA LYS A 103 20.43 -17.87 -0.79
C LYS A 103 18.98 -17.95 -1.27
N ILE A 104 18.29 -16.80 -1.27
CA ILE A 104 16.89 -16.71 -1.68
C ILE A 104 16.89 -17.03 -3.17
N ASN A 105 16.33 -18.19 -3.51
CA ASN A 105 16.15 -18.56 -4.90
C ASN A 105 15.02 -17.70 -5.46
N PHE A 106 15.36 -16.50 -5.95
CA PHE A 106 14.42 -15.55 -6.55
C PHE A 106 13.64 -16.20 -7.70
N ASP A 107 14.24 -17.15 -8.44
CA ASP A 107 13.55 -17.89 -9.49
C ASP A 107 12.45 -18.80 -8.96
N ALA A 108 12.58 -19.29 -7.72
CA ALA A 108 11.53 -20.05 -7.05
C ALA A 108 10.44 -19.15 -6.48
N LEU A 109 10.78 -17.95 -5.99
CA LEU A 109 9.81 -16.95 -5.56
C LEU A 109 8.95 -16.46 -6.73
N PHE A 110 9.56 -16.12 -7.86
CA PHE A 110 8.82 -15.65 -9.04
C PHE A 110 8.23 -16.78 -9.90
N LYS A 111 8.24 -18.03 -9.40
CA LYS A 111 7.64 -19.18 -10.09
C LYS A 111 6.14 -19.25 -9.80
N PHE A 112 5.36 -18.45 -10.50
CA PHE A 112 3.89 -18.51 -10.46
C PHE A 112 3.38 -19.72 -11.23
N SER A 113 3.58 -20.93 -10.69
CA SER A 113 3.26 -22.21 -11.36
C SER A 113 1.77 -22.39 -11.69
N HIS A 114 0.89 -21.59 -11.07
CA HIS A 114 -0.55 -21.58 -11.34
C HIS A 114 -0.94 -20.60 -12.46
N ILE A 115 -0.02 -19.78 -12.97
CA ILE A 115 -0.25 -18.79 -14.04
C ILE A 115 0.41 -19.30 -15.32
N THR A 116 -0.30 -19.23 -16.45
CA THR A 116 0.27 -19.69 -17.74
C THR A 116 1.46 -18.82 -18.17
N PRO A 117 2.43 -19.38 -18.92
CA PRO A 117 3.61 -18.62 -19.37
C PRO A 117 3.24 -17.44 -20.28
N SER A 118 2.14 -17.55 -21.04
CA SER A 118 1.59 -16.43 -21.82
C SER A 118 1.16 -15.27 -20.93
N THR A 119 0.43 -15.54 -19.85
CA THR A 119 -0.01 -14.52 -18.89
C THR A 119 1.18 -13.88 -18.17
N GLN A 120 2.23 -14.66 -17.84
CA GLN A 120 3.46 -14.10 -17.27
C GLN A 120 4.15 -13.11 -18.22
N GLN A 121 4.23 -13.42 -19.53
CA GLN A 121 4.79 -12.49 -20.51
C GLN A 121 3.95 -11.22 -20.65
N HIS A 122 2.63 -11.36 -20.59
CA HIS A 122 1.70 -10.23 -20.60
C HIS A 122 1.88 -9.33 -19.38
N LEU A 123 1.92 -9.90 -18.16
CA LEU A 123 2.20 -9.16 -16.93
C LEU A 123 3.53 -8.43 -17.00
N LYS A 124 4.59 -9.05 -17.55
CA LYS A 124 5.88 -8.36 -17.75
C LYS A 124 5.73 -7.09 -18.60
N LYS A 125 4.93 -7.13 -19.67
CA LYS A 125 4.64 -5.94 -20.48
C LYS A 125 3.85 -4.89 -19.71
N VAL A 126 2.80 -5.30 -18.97
CA VAL A 126 2.00 -4.41 -18.11
C VAL A 126 2.89 -3.67 -17.11
N TYR A 127 3.71 -4.39 -16.34
CA TYR A 127 4.57 -3.78 -15.32
C TYR A 127 5.73 -2.97 -15.92
N ALA A 128 6.25 -3.34 -17.10
CA ALA A 128 7.26 -2.54 -17.79
C ALA A 128 6.68 -1.21 -18.28
N SER A 129 5.48 -1.21 -18.86
CA SER A 129 4.77 0.00 -19.24
C SER A 129 4.39 0.84 -18.03
N PHE A 130 3.96 0.20 -16.93
CA PHE A 130 3.66 0.87 -15.67
C PHE A 130 4.89 1.61 -15.12
N ALA A 131 6.07 0.97 -15.11
CA ALA A 131 7.31 1.62 -14.69
C ALA A 131 7.63 2.85 -15.55
N LEU A 132 7.45 2.76 -16.87
CA LEU A 132 7.61 3.90 -17.78
C LEU A 132 6.62 5.02 -17.44
N CYS A 133 5.33 4.70 -17.21
CA CYS A 133 4.33 5.68 -16.78
C CYS A 133 4.74 6.38 -15.48
N MET A 134 5.34 5.67 -14.53
CA MET A 134 5.83 6.28 -13.28
C MET A 134 6.93 7.32 -13.53
N PHE A 135 7.90 7.02 -14.40
CA PHE A 135 8.92 8.01 -14.79
C PHE A 135 8.33 9.22 -15.50
N VAL A 136 7.40 8.98 -16.42
CA VAL A 136 6.75 10.05 -17.20
C VAL A 136 5.85 10.92 -16.32
N ALA A 137 5.11 10.31 -15.39
CA ALA A 137 4.30 11.03 -14.40
C ALA A 137 5.18 11.83 -13.43
N ALA A 138 6.32 11.29 -12.99
CA ALA A 138 7.28 12.03 -12.18
C ALA A 138 7.84 13.25 -12.93
N ALA A 139 8.15 13.11 -14.23
CA ALA A 139 8.55 14.24 -15.07
C ALA A 139 7.44 15.29 -15.18
N GLY A 140 6.17 14.88 -15.38
CA GLY A 140 5.03 15.79 -15.39
C GLY A 140 4.84 16.54 -14.07
N ALA A 141 4.94 15.83 -12.95
CA ALA A 141 4.90 16.43 -11.62
C ALA A 141 6.04 17.45 -11.39
N TYR A 142 7.26 17.12 -11.81
CA TYR A 142 8.41 18.03 -11.73
C TYR A 142 8.20 19.30 -12.57
N VAL A 143 7.72 19.15 -13.81
CA VAL A 143 7.41 20.30 -14.69
C VAL A 143 6.41 21.23 -14.02
N HIS A 144 5.34 20.69 -13.41
CA HIS A 144 4.37 21.51 -12.67
C HIS A 144 5.03 22.30 -11.54
N VAL A 145 5.83 21.63 -10.70
CA VAL A 145 6.49 22.25 -9.54
C VAL A 145 7.42 23.39 -9.96
N VAL A 146 8.15 23.24 -11.06
CA VAL A 146 9.09 24.27 -11.55
C VAL A 146 8.37 25.42 -12.26
N THR A 147 7.35 25.11 -13.06
CA THR A 147 6.65 26.12 -13.86
C THR A 147 5.58 26.87 -13.07
N HIS A 148 5.23 26.41 -11.87
CA HIS A 148 4.10 26.90 -11.07
C HIS A 148 2.89 27.17 -11.96
N PHE A 149 2.50 26.19 -12.77
CA PHE A 149 1.38 26.34 -13.69
C PHE A 149 0.06 26.35 -12.89
N ILE A 150 -0.28 27.48 -12.27
CA ILE A 150 -1.35 27.65 -11.27
C ILE A 150 -2.77 27.40 -11.84
N GLN A 151 -2.91 27.19 -13.16
CA GLN A 151 -4.18 26.82 -13.81
C GLN A 151 -4.21 25.42 -14.42
N ALA A 152 -3.17 24.60 -14.25
CA ALA A 152 -3.08 23.30 -14.91
C ALA A 152 -4.08 22.28 -14.38
N GLY A 153 -4.51 22.33 -13.11
CA GLY A 153 -5.26 21.21 -12.51
C GLY A 153 -6.50 20.76 -13.32
N LEU A 154 -7.31 21.72 -13.80
CA LEU A 154 -8.48 21.39 -14.63
C LEU A 154 -8.08 21.07 -16.08
N LEU A 155 -7.12 21.79 -16.65
CA LEU A 155 -6.64 21.57 -18.03
C LEU A 155 -5.94 20.22 -18.19
N SER A 156 -5.11 19.83 -17.22
CA SER A 156 -4.44 18.54 -17.17
C SER A 156 -5.43 17.42 -16.88
N ALA A 157 -6.45 17.66 -16.04
CA ALA A 157 -7.55 16.71 -15.85
C ALA A 157 -8.33 16.48 -17.15
N LEU A 158 -8.79 17.54 -17.81
CA LEU A 158 -9.50 17.44 -19.10
C LEU A 158 -8.63 16.84 -20.21
N GLY A 159 -7.36 17.22 -20.27
CA GLY A 159 -6.40 16.66 -21.22
C GLY A 159 -6.15 15.17 -20.96
N SER A 160 -5.99 14.76 -19.70
CA SER A 160 -5.82 13.34 -19.34
C SER A 160 -7.07 12.52 -19.67
N LEU A 161 -8.27 13.07 -19.44
CA LEU A 161 -9.53 12.44 -19.86
C LEU A 161 -9.62 12.34 -21.39
N GLY A 162 -9.25 13.39 -22.11
CA GLY A 162 -9.24 13.39 -23.58
C GLY A 162 -8.30 12.32 -24.15
N LEU A 163 -7.08 12.21 -23.59
CA LEU A 163 -6.12 11.16 -23.99
C LEU A 163 -6.62 9.76 -23.63
N MET A 164 -7.31 9.59 -22.50
CA MET A 164 -7.88 8.31 -22.10
C MET A 164 -9.04 7.89 -23.02
N ILE A 165 -9.93 8.82 -23.38
CA ILE A 165 -11.00 8.58 -24.36
C ILE A 165 -10.40 8.24 -25.73
N TRP A 166 -9.36 8.94 -26.14
CA TRP A 166 -8.67 8.67 -27.40
C TRP A 166 -7.97 7.31 -27.40
N LEU A 167 -7.37 6.92 -26.27
CA LEU A 167 -6.79 5.59 -26.10
C LEU A 167 -7.85 4.49 -26.23
N MET A 168 -9.04 4.70 -25.66
CA MET A 168 -10.18 3.78 -25.76
C MET A 168 -10.75 3.70 -27.19
N ALA A 169 -10.76 4.81 -27.92
CA ALA A 169 -11.22 4.86 -29.30
C ALA A 169 -10.25 4.22 -30.31
N THR A 170 -8.99 3.99 -29.91
CA THR A 170 -7.96 3.41 -30.78
C THR A 170 -7.98 1.89 -30.67
N PRO A 171 -8.27 1.14 -31.76
CA PRO A 171 -8.37 -0.32 -31.71
C PRO A 171 -7.03 -0.97 -31.34
N HIS A 172 -7.10 -2.12 -30.68
CA HIS A 172 -5.93 -2.94 -30.33
C HIS A 172 -5.41 -3.67 -31.57
N SER A 173 -4.29 -3.19 -32.13
CA SER A 173 -3.57 -3.80 -33.24
C SER A 173 -2.06 -3.54 -33.08
N HIS A 174 -1.22 -4.40 -33.67
CA HIS A 174 0.23 -4.25 -33.64
C HIS A 174 0.69 -2.94 -34.31
N GLU A 175 -0.03 -2.46 -35.33
CA GLU A 175 0.29 -1.19 -36.00
C GLU A 175 -0.07 0.05 -35.18
N THR A 176 -1.06 -0.07 -34.28
CA THR A 176 -1.51 1.04 -33.41
C THR A 176 -0.81 1.04 -32.07
N GLU A 177 -0.04 0.00 -31.72
CA GLU A 177 0.62 -0.18 -30.44
C GLU A 177 1.51 1.01 -30.06
N GLN A 178 2.37 1.48 -30.99
CA GLN A 178 3.23 2.63 -30.73
C GLN A 178 2.45 3.92 -30.46
N LYS A 179 1.35 4.14 -31.20
CA LYS A 179 0.47 5.30 -30.99
C LYS A 179 -0.19 5.22 -29.61
N ARG A 180 -0.67 4.04 -29.22
CA ARG A 180 -1.29 3.80 -27.92
C ARG A 180 -0.30 3.98 -26.77
N LEU A 181 0.95 3.55 -26.91
CA LEU A 181 2.01 3.83 -25.94
C LEU A 181 2.32 5.33 -25.83
N GLY A 182 2.31 6.06 -26.95
CA GLY A 182 2.43 7.52 -26.94
C GLY A 182 1.27 8.21 -26.21
N LEU A 183 0.03 7.76 -26.45
CA LEU A 183 -1.15 8.24 -25.73
C LEU A 183 -1.08 7.91 -24.23
N LEU A 184 -0.64 6.71 -23.86
CA LEU A 184 -0.41 6.29 -22.48
C LEU A 184 0.63 7.18 -21.79
N ALA A 185 1.75 7.47 -22.45
CA ALA A 185 2.78 8.36 -21.92
C ALA A 185 2.26 9.80 -21.74
N GLY A 186 1.54 10.33 -22.73
CA GLY A 186 0.89 11.65 -22.61
C GLY A 186 -0.12 11.70 -21.47
N PHE A 187 -0.91 10.64 -21.30
CA PHE A 187 -1.84 10.48 -20.20
C PHE A 187 -1.11 10.49 -18.85
N ALA A 188 -0.07 9.66 -18.70
CA ALA A 188 0.74 9.60 -17.48
C ALA A 188 1.39 10.95 -17.14
N PHE A 189 1.91 11.66 -18.15
CA PHE A 189 2.49 12.99 -17.98
C PHE A 189 1.45 13.99 -17.45
N LEU A 190 0.27 14.06 -18.07
CA LEU A 190 -0.81 14.94 -17.64
C LEU A 190 -1.39 14.57 -16.27
N THR A 191 -1.45 13.28 -15.94
CA THR A 191 -1.79 12.82 -14.58
C THR A 191 -0.76 13.31 -13.56
N GLY A 192 0.54 13.23 -13.90
CA GLY A 192 1.63 13.78 -13.08
C GLY A 192 1.50 15.29 -12.86
N VAL A 193 1.24 16.05 -13.92
CA VAL A 193 0.95 17.50 -13.83
C VAL A 193 -0.29 17.75 -12.96
N GLY A 194 -1.34 16.93 -13.09
CA GLY A 194 -2.58 17.04 -12.31
C GLY A 194 -2.43 16.78 -10.81
N LEU A 195 -1.37 16.06 -10.39
CA LEU A 195 -1.00 15.94 -8.98
C LEU A 195 -0.39 17.21 -8.40
N GLY A 196 0.02 18.15 -9.26
CA GLY A 196 0.69 19.41 -8.94
C GLY A 196 0.13 20.16 -7.73
N PRO A 197 -1.16 20.53 -7.71
CA PRO A 197 -1.73 21.26 -6.56
C PRO A 197 -1.62 20.52 -5.22
N ALA A 198 -1.69 19.18 -5.25
CA ALA A 198 -1.54 18.37 -4.04
C ALA A 198 -0.07 18.28 -3.61
N LEU A 199 0.86 18.25 -4.57
CA LEU A 199 2.31 18.33 -4.31
C LEU A 199 2.69 19.69 -3.73
N ASP A 200 2.20 20.79 -4.30
CA ASP A 200 2.43 22.16 -3.81
C ASP A 200 2.00 22.31 -2.36
N LEU A 201 0.81 21.78 -2.01
CA LEU A 201 0.32 21.74 -0.63
C LEU A 201 1.27 20.99 0.30
N CYS A 202 1.83 19.86 -0.15
CA CYS A 202 2.74 19.06 0.67
C CYS A 202 4.11 19.70 0.80
N ILE A 203 4.65 20.30 -0.27
CA ILE A 203 5.91 21.05 -0.27
C ILE A 203 5.82 22.23 0.70
N ALA A 204 4.69 22.95 0.73
CA ALA A 204 4.45 24.04 1.67
C ALA A 204 4.43 23.59 3.14
N ILE A 205 4.08 22.32 3.41
CA ILE A 205 4.05 21.76 4.77
C ILE A 205 5.44 21.24 5.14
N ASN A 206 5.93 20.25 4.40
CA ASN A 206 7.23 19.64 4.56
C ASN A 206 7.58 18.85 3.28
N PRO A 207 8.63 19.24 2.54
CA PRO A 207 9.02 18.57 1.30
C PRO A 207 9.47 17.11 1.50
N SER A 208 9.86 16.70 2.73
CA SER A 208 10.25 15.30 3.00
C SER A 208 9.08 14.31 2.88
N ILE A 209 7.84 14.80 2.88
CA ILE A 209 6.64 13.97 2.74
C ILE A 209 6.58 13.29 1.37
N LEU A 210 7.03 13.97 0.30
CA LEU A 210 6.95 13.44 -1.07
C LEU A 210 7.69 12.10 -1.24
N PRO A 211 9.02 12.02 -0.99
CA PRO A 211 9.75 10.76 -1.13
C PRO A 211 9.26 9.68 -0.15
N THR A 212 8.85 10.08 1.05
CA THR A 212 8.28 9.15 2.06
C THR A 212 6.97 8.54 1.59
N ALA A 213 6.06 9.35 1.06
CA ALA A 213 4.80 8.90 0.50
C ALA A 213 5.02 7.97 -0.69
N PHE A 214 5.94 8.34 -1.60
CA PHE A 214 6.23 7.52 -2.78
C PHE A 214 6.77 6.15 -2.39
N MET A 215 7.75 6.09 -1.48
CA MET A 215 8.32 4.85 -0.99
C MET A 215 7.27 3.99 -0.25
N GLY A 216 6.45 4.62 0.59
CA GLY A 216 5.36 3.94 1.29
C GLY A 216 4.34 3.35 0.32
N THR A 217 3.94 4.10 -0.71
CA THR A 217 3.03 3.61 -1.76
C THR A 217 3.66 2.47 -2.56
N ALA A 218 4.93 2.59 -2.95
CA ALA A 218 5.64 1.52 -3.67
C ALA A 218 5.70 0.22 -2.87
N MET A 219 5.96 0.30 -1.56
CA MET A 219 5.96 -0.84 -0.65
C MET A 219 4.58 -1.47 -0.53
N ILE A 220 3.54 -0.67 -0.26
CA ILE A 220 2.15 -1.13 -0.14
C ILE A 220 1.73 -1.83 -1.45
N PHE A 221 1.89 -1.13 -2.56
CA PHE A 221 1.50 -1.60 -3.87
C PHE A 221 2.21 -2.92 -4.23
N THR A 222 3.53 -3.00 -4.03
CA THR A 222 4.30 -4.21 -4.31
C THR A 222 3.87 -5.37 -3.42
N CYS A 223 3.63 -5.14 -2.13
CA CYS A 223 3.15 -6.16 -1.19
C CYS A 223 1.80 -6.73 -1.62
N PHE A 224 0.83 -5.86 -1.92
CA PHE A 224 -0.50 -6.29 -2.34
C PHE A 224 -0.49 -6.93 -3.74
N THR A 225 0.26 -6.39 -4.69
CA THR A 225 0.47 -7.02 -6.00
C THR A 225 1.07 -8.42 -5.86
N LEU A 226 2.11 -8.61 -5.04
CA LEU A 226 2.69 -9.93 -4.82
C LEU A 226 1.69 -10.88 -4.15
N SER A 227 0.95 -10.41 -3.13
CA SER A 227 -0.12 -11.19 -2.51
C SER A 227 -1.17 -11.64 -3.53
N ALA A 228 -1.57 -10.76 -4.45
CA ALA A 228 -2.44 -11.11 -5.57
C ALA A 228 -1.78 -12.14 -6.49
N LEU A 229 -0.52 -11.99 -6.86
CA LEU A 229 0.18 -12.96 -7.73
C LEU A 229 0.38 -14.34 -7.10
N TYR A 230 0.39 -14.46 -5.77
CA TYR A 230 0.47 -15.75 -5.06
C TYR A 230 -0.88 -16.38 -4.75
N ALA A 231 -1.93 -15.56 -4.61
CA ALA A 231 -3.26 -16.04 -4.27
C ALA A 231 -3.82 -16.96 -5.36
N ARG A 232 -4.68 -17.89 -4.93
CA ARG A 232 -5.39 -18.76 -5.88
C ARG A 232 -6.23 -17.89 -6.84
N ARG A 233 -6.24 -18.29 -8.11
CA ARG A 233 -6.97 -17.60 -9.18
C ARG A 233 -8.42 -17.35 -8.76
N ARG A 234 -8.91 -16.12 -9.04
CA ARG A 234 -10.28 -15.63 -8.75
C ARG A 234 -10.62 -15.39 -7.28
N SER A 235 -9.73 -15.66 -6.33
CA SER A 235 -10.04 -15.47 -4.90
C SER A 235 -10.43 -14.03 -4.55
N TYR A 236 -9.75 -13.03 -5.13
CA TYR A 236 -10.08 -11.61 -4.86
C TYR A 236 -11.15 -11.02 -5.79
N LEU A 237 -11.57 -11.72 -6.87
CA LEU A 237 -12.62 -11.19 -7.74
C LEU A 237 -13.98 -11.07 -7.03
N PHE A 238 -14.24 -11.93 -6.05
CA PHE A 238 -15.42 -11.82 -5.18
C PHE A 238 -15.44 -10.51 -4.37
N LEU A 239 -14.26 -9.94 -4.07
CA LEU A 239 -14.13 -8.68 -3.34
C LEU A 239 -14.55 -7.47 -4.17
N GLY A 240 -14.63 -7.60 -5.50
CA GLY A 240 -14.97 -6.52 -6.42
C GLY A 240 -16.30 -5.84 -6.10
N GLY A 241 -17.33 -6.62 -5.73
CA GLY A 241 -18.63 -6.06 -5.34
C GLY A 241 -18.54 -5.13 -4.13
N ILE A 242 -17.82 -5.57 -3.09
CA ILE A 242 -17.62 -4.81 -1.85
C ILE A 242 -16.81 -3.54 -2.13
N LEU A 243 -15.74 -3.65 -2.91
CA LEU A 243 -14.87 -2.52 -3.26
C LEU A 243 -15.60 -1.46 -4.09
N MET A 244 -16.39 -1.88 -5.08
CA MET A 244 -17.17 -0.97 -5.91
C MET A 244 -18.27 -0.26 -5.09
N SER A 245 -18.94 -0.97 -4.18
CA SER A 245 -19.90 -0.34 -3.26
C SER A 245 -19.21 0.66 -2.33
N ALA A 246 -18.05 0.32 -1.77
CA ALA A 246 -17.27 1.23 -0.91
C ALA A 246 -16.82 2.48 -1.67
N MET A 247 -16.37 2.35 -2.91
CA MET A 247 -16.04 3.50 -3.77
C MET A 247 -17.24 4.40 -4.06
N SER A 248 -18.40 3.82 -4.35
CA SER A 248 -19.63 4.59 -4.55
C SER A 248 -20.01 5.40 -3.29
N LEU A 249 -19.96 4.77 -2.11
CA LEU A 249 -20.22 5.44 -0.84
C LEU A 249 -19.21 6.56 -0.56
N MET A 250 -17.94 6.34 -0.86
CA MET A 250 -16.91 7.37 -0.71
C MET A 250 -17.10 8.53 -1.67
N LEU A 251 -17.55 8.28 -2.90
CA LEU A 251 -17.88 9.31 -3.86
C LEU A 251 -19.06 10.16 -3.36
N LEU A 252 -20.12 9.52 -2.86
CA LEU A 252 -21.24 10.21 -2.21
C LEU A 252 -20.80 11.00 -0.98
N SER A 253 -19.91 10.45 -0.15
CA SER A 253 -19.33 11.14 1.00
C SER A 253 -18.52 12.36 0.57
N SER A 254 -17.74 12.26 -0.50
CA SER A 254 -16.98 13.38 -1.07
C SER A 254 -17.89 14.49 -1.61
N LEU A 255 -18.98 14.12 -2.29
CA LEU A 255 -19.99 15.08 -2.76
C LEU A 255 -20.71 15.75 -1.58
N GLY A 256 -21.12 14.97 -0.57
CA GLY A 256 -21.70 15.51 0.65
C GLY A 256 -20.76 16.48 1.35
N ASN A 257 -19.46 16.15 1.42
CA ASN A 257 -18.46 17.01 2.05
C ASN A 257 -18.29 18.36 1.33
N LEU A 258 -18.65 18.47 0.04
CA LEU A 258 -18.65 19.74 -0.69
C LEU A 258 -19.74 20.70 -0.16
N PHE A 259 -20.87 20.17 0.33
CA PHE A 259 -21.94 20.97 0.94
C PHE A 259 -21.69 21.25 2.43
N PHE A 260 -21.17 20.27 3.18
CA PHE A 260 -21.00 20.38 4.63
C PHE A 260 -19.64 20.93 5.07
N GLY A 261 -18.59 20.80 4.26
CA GLY A 261 -17.24 21.29 4.59
C GLY A 261 -16.60 20.65 5.83
N SER A 262 -16.96 19.41 6.17
CA SER A 262 -16.53 18.76 7.42
C SER A 262 -15.11 18.18 7.31
N VAL A 263 -14.21 18.64 8.20
CA VAL A 263 -12.85 18.10 8.31
C VAL A 263 -12.86 16.62 8.69
N TRP A 264 -13.83 16.18 9.50
CA TRP A 264 -13.95 14.81 9.94
C TRP A 264 -14.31 13.86 8.78
N LEU A 265 -15.27 14.26 7.93
CA LEU A 265 -15.62 13.49 6.73
C LEU A 265 -14.45 13.41 5.75
N PHE A 266 -13.70 14.51 5.62
CA PHE A 266 -12.49 14.53 4.80
C PHE A 266 -11.43 13.54 5.30
N GLN A 267 -11.14 13.52 6.62
CA GLN A 267 -10.22 12.55 7.22
C GLN A 267 -10.70 11.11 7.06
N ALA A 268 -11.98 10.84 7.33
CA ALA A 268 -12.56 9.52 7.14
C ALA A 268 -12.40 9.03 5.69
N ASN A 269 -12.68 9.89 4.70
CA ASN A 269 -12.49 9.58 3.28
C ASN A 269 -11.01 9.34 2.91
N LEU A 270 -10.06 9.99 3.57
CA LEU A 270 -8.64 9.70 3.34
C LEU A 270 -8.24 8.31 3.87
N TYR A 271 -8.53 8.00 5.13
CA TYR A 271 -8.14 6.74 5.75
C TYR A 271 -8.92 5.55 5.18
N MET A 272 -10.24 5.64 5.08
CA MET A 272 -11.06 4.60 4.44
C MET A 272 -10.67 4.43 2.98
N GLY A 273 -10.37 5.53 2.29
CA GLY A 273 -9.92 5.48 0.92
C GLY A 273 -8.59 4.81 0.71
N LEU A 274 -7.65 4.98 1.63
CA LEU A 274 -6.39 4.25 1.59
C LEU A 274 -6.64 2.74 1.68
N VAL A 275 -7.47 2.29 2.63
CA VAL A 275 -7.79 0.86 2.79
C VAL A 275 -8.49 0.30 1.56
N VAL A 276 -9.47 1.02 1.02
CA VAL A 276 -10.18 0.59 -0.19
C VAL A 276 -9.24 0.52 -1.39
N MET A 277 -8.33 1.48 -1.57
CA MET A 277 -7.33 1.47 -2.65
C MET A 277 -6.34 0.31 -2.52
N CYS A 278 -5.92 -0.07 -1.31
CA CYS A 278 -5.15 -1.30 -1.11
C CYS A 278 -5.91 -2.54 -1.60
N GLY A 279 -7.22 -2.58 -1.38
CA GLY A 279 -8.10 -3.63 -1.90
C GLY A 279 -8.24 -3.60 -3.43
N PHE A 280 -8.28 -2.41 -4.06
CA PHE A 280 -8.27 -2.28 -5.52
C PHE A 280 -6.97 -2.83 -6.13
N VAL A 281 -5.80 -2.53 -5.55
CA VAL A 281 -4.54 -3.09 -6.04
C VAL A 281 -4.57 -4.62 -6.09
N LEU A 282 -5.14 -5.28 -5.06
CA LEU A 282 -5.35 -6.73 -5.04
C LEU A 282 -6.32 -7.19 -6.14
N PHE A 283 -7.48 -6.52 -6.23
CA PHE A 283 -8.55 -6.85 -7.15
C PHE A 283 -8.13 -6.67 -8.61
N ASP A 284 -7.55 -5.53 -8.95
CA ASP A 284 -7.10 -5.19 -10.30
C ASP A 284 -5.95 -6.08 -10.75
N THR A 285 -4.99 -6.39 -9.87
CA THR A 285 -3.93 -7.36 -10.19
C THR A 285 -4.53 -8.73 -10.53
N GLN A 286 -5.50 -9.23 -9.75
CA GLN A 286 -6.20 -10.49 -10.06
C GLN A 286 -7.07 -10.40 -11.32
N LEU A 287 -7.71 -9.26 -11.57
CA LEU A 287 -8.53 -9.04 -12.75
C LEU A 287 -7.69 -9.04 -14.02
N ILE A 288 -6.49 -8.45 -14.00
CA ILE A 288 -5.54 -8.49 -15.12
C ILE A 288 -5.13 -9.93 -15.43
N ILE A 289 -4.83 -10.74 -14.40
CA ILE A 289 -4.49 -12.16 -14.57
C ILE A 289 -5.66 -12.91 -15.20
N GLU A 290 -6.88 -12.71 -14.69
CA GLU A 290 -8.07 -13.39 -15.19
C GLU A 290 -8.40 -13.00 -16.65
N LYS A 291 -8.32 -11.70 -16.98
CA LYS A 291 -8.53 -11.20 -18.35
C LYS A 291 -7.49 -11.78 -19.32
N ALA A 292 -6.22 -11.80 -18.93
CA ALA A 292 -5.13 -12.36 -19.73
C ALA A 292 -5.30 -13.86 -19.99
N GLU A 293 -5.71 -14.62 -18.98
CA GLU A 293 -6.01 -16.05 -19.11
C GLU A 293 -7.24 -16.31 -20.01
N ASN A 294 -8.20 -15.40 -20.02
CA ASN A 294 -9.38 -15.47 -20.89
C ASN A 294 -9.11 -14.95 -22.32
N GLY A 295 -7.86 -14.59 -22.64
CA GLY A 295 -7.42 -14.21 -23.98
C GLY A 295 -7.32 -12.70 -24.23
N ASP A 296 -7.67 -11.85 -23.26
CA ASP A 296 -7.51 -10.40 -23.36
C ASP A 296 -6.05 -10.00 -23.07
N LYS A 297 -5.31 -9.70 -24.14
CA LYS A 297 -3.89 -9.35 -24.09
C LYS A 297 -3.62 -7.85 -24.24
N ASP A 298 -4.61 -6.99 -23.93
CA ASP A 298 -4.41 -5.54 -23.96
C ASP A 298 -3.62 -5.04 -22.73
N TYR A 299 -2.30 -5.20 -22.78
CA TYR A 299 -1.42 -4.81 -21.67
C TYR A 299 -1.40 -3.29 -21.43
N ILE A 300 -1.74 -2.49 -22.45
CA ILE A 300 -1.77 -1.02 -22.35
C ILE A 300 -2.96 -0.62 -21.49
N TRP A 301 -4.14 -1.19 -21.72
CA TRP A 301 -5.31 -0.91 -20.90
C TRP A 301 -5.12 -1.38 -19.46
N HIS A 302 -4.60 -2.60 -19.27
CA HIS A 302 -4.28 -3.11 -17.93
C HIS A 302 -3.22 -2.25 -17.20
N CYS A 303 -2.29 -1.64 -17.93
CA CYS A 303 -1.36 -0.68 -17.37
C CYS A 303 -2.05 0.60 -16.90
N VAL A 304 -3.08 1.07 -17.60
CA VAL A 304 -3.86 2.27 -17.19
C VAL A 304 -4.57 2.01 -15.87
N ASP A 305 -5.26 0.87 -15.75
CA ASP A 305 -5.96 0.47 -14.51
C ASP A 305 -4.98 0.49 -13.32
N LEU A 306 -3.86 -0.20 -13.49
CA LEU A 306 -2.82 -0.32 -12.47
C LEU A 306 -2.14 1.03 -12.12
N PHE A 307 -1.94 1.89 -13.12
CA PHE A 307 -1.37 3.23 -12.92
C PHE A 307 -2.31 4.15 -12.14
N LEU A 308 -3.61 4.10 -12.41
CA LEU A 308 -4.62 4.89 -11.70
C LEU A 308 -4.75 4.46 -10.23
N ASP A 309 -4.69 3.16 -9.97
CA ASP A 309 -4.63 2.60 -8.61
C ASP A 309 -3.43 3.15 -7.84
N PHE A 310 -2.24 3.08 -8.44
CA PHE A 310 -1.02 3.59 -7.81
C PHE A 310 -1.10 5.10 -7.53
N VAL A 311 -1.50 5.90 -8.52
CA VAL A 311 -1.61 7.36 -8.38
C VAL A 311 -2.62 7.73 -7.29
N THR A 312 -3.74 7.02 -7.22
CA THR A 312 -4.78 7.28 -6.23
C THR A 312 -4.30 6.90 -4.83
N LEU A 313 -3.64 5.75 -4.69
CA LEU A 313 -3.01 5.30 -3.44
C LEU A 313 -1.93 6.29 -2.98
N PHE A 314 -1.07 6.75 -3.89
CA PHE A 314 -0.04 7.76 -3.64
C PHE A 314 -0.63 9.06 -3.12
N ARG A 315 -1.63 9.61 -3.82
CA ARG A 315 -2.30 10.85 -3.41
C ARG A 315 -2.92 10.74 -2.02
N LYS A 316 -3.56 9.61 -1.70
CA LYS A 316 -4.17 9.38 -0.39
C LYS A 316 -3.11 9.31 0.72
N LEU A 317 -2.04 8.54 0.52
CA LEU A 317 -0.96 8.41 1.50
C LEU A 317 -0.22 9.74 1.72
N MET A 318 0.08 10.45 0.63
CA MET A 318 0.70 11.77 0.68
C MET A 318 -0.13 12.77 1.49
N MET A 319 -1.45 12.82 1.26
CA MET A 319 -2.35 13.70 2.02
C MET A 319 -2.43 13.32 3.51
N ILE A 320 -2.44 12.02 3.85
CA ILE A 320 -2.41 11.55 5.24
C ILE A 320 -1.14 12.02 5.95
N LEU A 321 0.03 11.83 5.33
CA LEU A 321 1.31 12.27 5.89
C LEU A 321 1.36 13.80 6.06
N ALA A 322 0.84 14.55 5.09
CA ALA A 322 0.74 16.01 5.17
C ALA A 322 -0.15 16.50 6.33
N MET A 323 -1.27 15.83 6.58
CA MET A 323 -2.15 16.17 7.71
C MET A 323 -1.50 15.84 9.05
N ASN A 324 -0.89 14.66 9.16
CA ASN A 324 -0.20 14.25 10.38
C ASN A 324 0.95 15.20 10.74
N GLU A 325 1.68 15.68 9.75
CA GLU A 325 2.77 16.66 9.95
C GLU A 325 2.24 18.03 10.37
N LYS A 326 1.14 18.50 9.78
CA LYS A 326 0.45 19.74 10.19
C LYS A 326 0.02 19.69 11.66
N ASP A 327 -0.51 18.56 12.12
CA ASP A 327 -0.97 18.40 13.49
C ASP A 327 0.17 18.33 14.51
N LYS A 328 1.32 17.73 14.13
CA LYS A 328 2.54 17.77 14.94
C LYS A 328 3.05 19.20 15.15
N LYS A 329 3.02 20.04 14.10
CA LYS A 329 3.45 21.44 14.18
C LYS A 329 2.56 22.30 15.08
N LYS A 330 1.26 21.99 15.18
CA LYS A 330 0.34 22.72 16.08
C LYS A 330 0.51 22.39 17.56
N LYS A 331 1.12 21.24 17.88
CA LYS A 331 1.37 20.78 19.25
C LYS A 331 2.72 21.25 19.81
N LYS A 332 3.57 21.85 18.97
CA LYS A 332 4.84 22.47 19.34
C LYS A 332 4.66 23.97 19.47
#